data_AF-A0A9E6Z7E8-F1
#
_entry.id   AF-A0A9E6Z7E8-F1
#
_cell.length_a   1.000
_cell.length_b   1.000
_cell.length_c   1.000
_cell.angle_alpha   90.00
_cell.angle_beta   90.00
_cell.angle_gamma   90.00
#
_symmetry.space_group_name_H-M   'P 1'
#
loop_
_entity.id
_entity.type
_entity.pdbx_description
1 polymer ?
#
loop_
_entity_poly.entity_id
_entity_poly.type
_entity_poly.pdbx_seq_one_letter_code
_entity_poly.pdbx_strand_id
1 'polypeptide(L)'
;MILFGIGATDQHRKWQAKSFAAVATHAMTQFQGTLYIVGGPKEMAEARTIKKYVPKVDHDRVMISEEFSIEDTLALAKESALYFGNDTFC
;
A
#
# COMPACT_ATOMS: atom_id res chain seq x y z
N MET A 1 9.93 -7.37 -1.22
CA MET A 1 8.93 -6.35 -1.61
C MET A 1 7.79 -6.39 -0.61
N ILE A 2 7.17 -5.25 -0.30
CA ILE A 2 5.99 -5.15 0.59
C ILE A 2 4.81 -4.64 -0.25
N LEU A 3 3.62 -5.20 -0.06
CA LEU A 3 2.43 -4.83 -0.83
C LEU A 3 1.30 -4.38 0.10
N PHE A 4 0.77 -3.18 -0.13
CA PHE A 4 -0.34 -2.62 0.63
C PHE A 4 -1.61 -2.50 -0.21
N GLY A 5 -2.68 -3.20 0.19
CA GLY A 5 -4.01 -3.06 -0.38
C GLY A 5 -4.86 -2.08 0.41
N ILE A 6 -5.12 -0.89 -0.14
CA ILE A 6 -5.76 0.20 0.62
C ILE A 6 -7.25 0.41 0.31
N GLY A 7 -7.80 -0.37 -0.63
CA GLY A 7 -9.22 -0.35 -0.96
C GLY A 7 -10.10 -0.79 0.21
N ALA A 8 -11.39 -0.52 0.12
CA ALA A 8 -12.46 -1.18 0.88
C ALA A 8 -13.81 -0.77 0.28
N THR A 9 -14.83 -1.63 0.36
CA THR A 9 -16.18 -1.30 -0.12
C THR A 9 -16.83 -0.21 0.73
N ASP A 10 -16.48 -0.14 2.02
CA ASP A 10 -17.12 0.74 3.00
C ASP A 10 -16.09 1.51 3.83
N GLN A 11 -16.42 2.75 4.18
CA GLN A 11 -15.52 3.66 4.89
C GLN A 11 -15.10 3.14 6.28
N HIS A 12 -15.95 2.39 6.97
CA HIS A 12 -15.67 1.89 8.31
C HIS A 12 -14.58 0.80 8.34
N ARG A 13 -14.31 0.15 7.20
CA ARG A 13 -13.22 -0.83 7.04
C ARG A 13 -11.93 -0.20 6.56
N LYS A 14 -11.95 1.09 6.18
CA LYS A 14 -10.75 1.80 5.78
C LYS A 14 -9.94 2.21 7.00
N TRP A 15 -8.71 1.73 7.04
CA TRP A 15 -7.74 2.23 8.00
C TRP A 15 -7.23 3.61 7.60
N GLN A 16 -6.84 4.42 8.59
CA GLN A 16 -6.40 5.79 8.33
C GLN A 16 -5.05 5.81 7.61
N ALA A 17 -4.87 6.75 6.67
CA ALA A 17 -3.63 6.90 5.91
C ALA A 17 -2.37 7.04 6.79
N LYS A 18 -2.48 7.70 7.96
CA LYS A 18 -1.38 7.81 8.93
C LYS A 18 -0.98 6.46 9.52
N SER A 19 -1.95 5.59 9.78
CA SER A 19 -1.72 4.26 10.33
C SER A 19 -1.03 3.37 9.30
N PHE A 20 -1.48 3.41 8.03
CA PHE A 20 -0.74 2.78 6.92
C PHE A 20 0.70 3.31 6.82
N ALA A 21 0.92 4.63 6.86
CA ALA A 21 2.26 5.18 6.76
C ALA A 21 3.19 4.71 7.90
N ALA A 22 2.68 4.61 9.14
CA ALA A 22 3.46 4.10 10.27
C ALA A 22 3.88 2.62 10.06
N VAL A 23 2.96 1.77 9.62
CA VAL A 23 3.26 0.36 9.33
C VAL A 23 4.20 0.24 8.13
N ALA A 24 3.99 1.05 7.09
CA ALA A 24 4.87 1.11 5.91
C ALA A 24 6.31 1.41 6.30
N THR A 25 6.56 2.46 7.08
CA THR A 25 7.90 2.84 7.52
C THR A 25 8.56 1.74 8.34
N HIS A 26 7.80 1.13 9.26
CA HIS A 26 8.32 0.01 10.06
C HIS A 26 8.67 -1.20 9.17
N ALA A 27 7.75 -1.63 8.31
CA ALA A 27 7.94 -2.78 7.44
C ALA A 27 9.10 -2.55 6.45
N MET A 28 9.18 -1.38 5.81
CA MET A 28 10.29 -1.05 4.91
C MET A 28 11.64 -1.09 5.64
N THR A 29 11.70 -0.71 6.90
CA THR A 29 12.92 -0.82 7.72
C THR A 29 13.27 -2.28 8.00
N GLN A 30 12.30 -3.10 8.42
CA GLN A 30 12.52 -4.51 8.76
C GLN A 30 12.91 -5.37 7.56
N PHE A 31 12.22 -5.19 6.43
CA PHE A 31 12.45 -5.99 5.22
C PHE A 31 13.48 -5.39 4.27
N GLN A 32 14.02 -4.20 4.56
CA GLN A 32 14.90 -3.43 3.66
C GLN A 32 14.34 -3.34 2.22
N GLY A 33 13.01 -3.30 2.08
CA GLY A 33 12.32 -3.47 0.80
C GLY A 33 11.62 -2.22 0.29
N THR A 34 11.16 -2.27 -0.96
CA THR A 34 10.23 -1.30 -1.58
C THR A 34 8.80 -1.62 -1.19
N LEU A 35 8.02 -0.58 -0.89
CA LEU A 35 6.58 -0.64 -0.70
C LEU A 35 5.85 -0.36 -2.03
N TYR A 36 4.91 -1.22 -2.37
CA TYR A 36 3.91 -0.98 -3.40
C TYR A 36 2.56 -0.74 -2.76
N ILE A 37 1.92 0.37 -3.10
CA ILE A 37 0.54 0.67 -2.70
C ILE A 37 -0.35 0.39 -3.90
N VAL A 38 -1.29 -0.54 -3.73
CA VAL A 38 -2.25 -0.97 -4.75
C VAL A 38 -3.68 -0.65 -4.33
N GLY A 39 -4.47 -0.24 -5.31
CA GLY A 39 -5.86 0.15 -5.15
C GLY A 39 -6.42 0.58 -6.51
N GLY A 40 -7.73 0.75 -6.60
CA GLY A 40 -8.36 1.25 -7.80
C GLY A 40 -8.15 2.75 -7.99
N PRO A 41 -8.65 3.32 -9.10
CA PRO A 41 -8.55 4.76 -9.37
C PRO A 41 -9.12 5.64 -8.25
N LYS A 42 -10.13 5.15 -7.51
CA LYS A 42 -10.77 5.86 -6.39
C LYS A 42 -9.85 6.02 -5.18
N GLU A 43 -8.86 5.14 -5.03
CA GLU A 43 -7.94 5.10 -3.90
C GLU A 43 -6.67 5.94 -4.13
N MET A 44 -6.44 6.49 -5.32
CA MET A 44 -5.17 7.17 -5.66
C MET A 44 -4.89 8.41 -4.81
N ALA A 45 -5.92 9.17 -4.45
CA ALA A 45 -5.75 10.30 -3.53
C ALA A 45 -5.32 9.85 -2.12
N GLU A 46 -5.82 8.70 -1.68
CA GLU A 46 -5.48 8.09 -0.40
C GLU A 46 -4.05 7.51 -0.42
N ALA A 47 -3.67 6.81 -1.48
CA ALA A 47 -2.30 6.31 -1.69
C ALA A 47 -1.26 7.45 -1.64
N ARG A 48 -1.53 8.57 -2.33
CA ARG A 48 -0.67 9.76 -2.28
C ARG A 48 -0.61 10.38 -0.88
N THR A 49 -1.71 10.32 -0.13
CA THR A 49 -1.76 10.79 1.25
C THR A 49 -0.92 9.91 2.18
N ILE A 50 -0.95 8.59 2.00
CA ILE A 50 -0.08 7.66 2.73
C ILE A 50 1.39 7.99 2.45
N LYS A 51 1.78 8.13 1.17
CA LYS A 51 3.17 8.49 0.80
C LYS A 51 3.61 9.81 1.43
N LYS A 52 2.73 10.81 1.53
CA LYS A 52 3.04 12.09 2.21
C LYS A 52 3.35 11.94 3.71
N TYR A 53 2.79 10.93 4.38
CA TYR A 53 3.05 10.67 5.80
C TYR A 53 4.29 9.80 6.06
N VAL A 54 4.80 9.09 5.03
CA VAL A 54 6.08 8.37 5.11
C VAL A 54 7.23 9.40 5.21
N PRO A 55 8.30 9.12 5.99
CA PRO A 55 9.49 9.97 6.03
C PRO A 55 10.06 10.22 4.64
N LYS A 56 10.47 11.47 4.36
CA LYS A 56 10.98 11.88 3.03
C LYS A 56 12.14 11.02 2.52
N VAL A 57 12.99 10.53 3.42
CA VAL A 57 14.13 9.66 3.08
C VAL A 57 13.70 8.33 2.45
N ASP A 58 12.47 7.87 2.69
CA ASP A 58 11.94 6.61 2.15
C ASP A 58 11.00 6.83 0.95
N HIS A 59 10.79 8.06 0.48
CA HIS A 59 9.81 8.34 -0.60
C HIS A 59 10.12 7.62 -1.90
N ASP A 60 11.40 7.43 -2.22
CA ASP A 60 11.86 6.72 -3.41
C ASP A 60 11.63 5.20 -3.32
N ARG A 61 11.32 4.70 -2.13
CA ARG A 61 10.99 3.29 -1.86
C ARG A 61 9.48 3.05 -1.82
N VAL A 62 8.66 4.08 -2.07
CA VAL A 62 7.20 3.97 -2.10
C VAL A 62 6.70 4.17 -3.53
N MET A 63 6.24 3.07 -4.13
CA MET A 63 5.62 3.02 -5.44
C MET A 63 4.09 2.99 -5.28
N ILE A 64 3.40 3.89 -5.99
CA ILE A 64 1.94 3.89 -6.10
C ILE A 64 1.64 3.38 -7.49
N SER A 65 0.87 2.30 -7.58
CA SER A 65 0.45 1.80 -8.89
C SER A 65 -0.95 2.29 -9.23
N GLU A 66 -1.06 3.04 -10.33
CA GLU A 66 -2.31 3.65 -10.77
C GLU A 66 -3.09 2.77 -11.77
N GLU A 67 -2.45 1.71 -12.34
CA GLU A 67 -2.98 0.96 -13.49
C GLU A 67 -2.85 -0.58 -13.38
N PHE A 68 -2.68 -1.13 -12.18
CA PHE A 68 -2.62 -2.60 -12.07
C PHE A 68 -3.98 -3.26 -12.26
N SER A 69 -3.98 -4.29 -13.12
CA SER A 69 -5.06 -5.27 -13.17
C SER A 69 -5.11 -6.10 -11.87
N ILE A 70 -6.16 -6.90 -11.72
CA ILE A 70 -6.26 -7.85 -10.61
C ILE A 70 -5.12 -8.88 -10.72
N GLU A 71 -4.80 -9.31 -11.93
CA GLU A 71 -3.74 -10.25 -12.24
C GLU A 71 -2.36 -9.70 -11.84
N ASP A 72 -2.08 -8.43 -12.15
CA ASP A 72 -0.83 -7.77 -11.73
C ASP A 72 -0.74 -7.69 -10.20
N THR A 73 -1.85 -7.35 -9.55
CA THR A 73 -1.94 -7.27 -8.09
C THR A 73 -1.69 -8.63 -7.44
N LEU A 74 -2.25 -9.71 -8.00
CA LEU A 74 -2.03 -11.08 -7.53
C LEU A 74 -0.59 -11.54 -7.75
N ALA A 75 0.00 -11.21 -8.90
CA ALA A 75 1.41 -11.51 -9.18
C ALA A 75 2.33 -10.83 -8.16
N LEU A 76 2.10 -9.55 -7.85
CA LEU A 76 2.85 -8.84 -6.83
C LEU A 76 2.62 -9.38 -5.42
N ALA A 77 1.38 -9.77 -5.10
CA ALA A 77 1.09 -10.35 -3.79
C ALA A 77 1.88 -11.65 -3.58
N LYS A 78 1.98 -12.50 -4.61
CA LYS A 78 2.73 -13.76 -4.58
C LYS A 78 4.23 -13.56 -4.36
N GLU A 79 4.80 -12.51 -4.93
CA GLU A 79 6.22 -12.16 -4.79
C GLU A 79 6.52 -11.25 -3.57
N SER A 80 5.48 -10.80 -2.87
CA SER A 80 5.63 -9.95 -1.69
C SER A 80 6.07 -10.77 -0.48
N ALA A 81 7.00 -10.21 0.31
CA ALA A 81 7.36 -10.75 1.62
C ALA A 81 6.27 -10.49 2.66
N LEU A 82 5.41 -9.50 2.41
CA LEU A 82 4.30 -9.12 3.25
C LEU A 82 3.22 -8.46 2.40
N TYR A 83 1.99 -8.95 2.54
CA TYR A 83 0.78 -8.25 2.16
C TYR A 83 0.10 -7.69 3.41
N PHE A 84 -0.30 -6.42 3.37
CA PHE A 84 -1.06 -5.76 4.43
C PHE A 84 -2.20 -4.95 3.81
N GLY A 85 -3.42 -5.08 4.30
CA GLY A 85 -4.54 -4.37 3.72
C GLY A 85 -5.76 -4.34 4.62
N ASN A 86 -6.75 -3.56 4.19
CA ASN A 86 -8.07 -3.60 4.81
C ASN A 86 -8.74 -4.95 4.53
N ASP A 87 -9.80 -5.26 5.27
CA ASP A 87 -10.72 -6.33 4.89
C ASP A 87 -11.48 -5.90 3.61
N THR A 88 -11.06 -6.46 2.48
CA THR A 88 -11.65 -6.22 1.17
C THR A 88 -11.92 -7.55 0.50
N PHE A 89 -13.06 -7.68 -0.17
CA PHE A 89 -13.20 -8.75 -1.15
C PHE A 89 -12.18 -8.51 -2.26
N CYS A 90 -11.20 -9.42 -2.35
CA CYS A 90 -10.30 -9.54 -3.49
C CYS A 90 -11.10 -9.94 -4.74
#